data_AF-H8Z454-F1
#
_entry.id   AF-H8Z454-F1
#
_cell.length_a   1.000
_cell.length_b   1.000
_cell.length_c   1.000
_cell.angle_alpha   90.00
_cell.angle_beta   90.00
_cell.angle_gamma   90.00
#
_symmetry.space_group_name_H-M   'P 1'
#
loop_
_entity.id
_entity.type
_entity.pdbx_description
1 polymer ?
#
loop_
_entity_poly.entity_id
_entity_poly.type
_entity_poly.pdbx_seq_one_letter_code
_entity_poly.pdbx_strand_id
1 'polypeptide(L)'
;MAIITRLSRLLRADLNAMLDRLEAPELVLAQAVREMEQAQALEQARLRRLEQEAARNEQRQAEIEQRLAQHQDALEDCLAAGQDDLARAVLRRKLEAERALARLNQSADENNRARTQCQARLSEQDNRLNDLRARAAVFETDASNIGGEDVDFASAASDSPPIRDADIEIALLQAKRQQEAAA
;
A
#
# COMPACT_ATOMS: atom_id res chain seq x y z
N MET A 1 4.63 -1.62 -15.29
CA MET A 1 5.11 -0.24 -15.07
C MET A 1 4.52 0.67 -16.13
N ALA A 2 3.93 1.79 -15.70
CA ALA A 2 4.04 3.14 -16.28
C ALA A 2 2.96 3.75 -17.19
N ILE A 3 2.00 3.05 -17.80
CA ILE A 3 1.00 3.77 -18.62
C ILE A 3 -0.05 4.46 -17.72
N ILE A 4 -0.68 3.72 -16.80
CA ILE A 4 -1.80 4.24 -16.01
C ILE A 4 -1.34 5.15 -14.88
N THR A 5 -0.19 4.88 -14.24
CA THR A 5 0.42 5.79 -13.26
C THR A 5 0.89 7.11 -13.87
N ARG A 6 1.13 7.16 -15.19
CA ARG A 6 1.33 8.42 -15.93
C ARG A 6 0.00 9.07 -16.30
N LEU A 7 -0.98 8.29 -16.75
CA LEU A 7 -2.32 8.77 -17.12
C LEU A 7 -3.06 9.39 -15.92
N SER A 8 -2.93 8.81 -14.73
CA SER A 8 -3.49 9.33 -13.48
C SER A 8 -2.73 10.54 -12.92
N ARG A 9 -1.46 10.74 -13.35
CA ARG A 9 -0.66 11.94 -13.03
C ARG A 9 -0.93 13.08 -14.01
N LEU A 10 -1.46 12.77 -15.19
CA LEU A 10 -1.87 13.74 -16.19
C LEU A 10 -3.25 14.27 -15.82
N LEU A 11 -3.36 15.60 -15.85
CA LEU A 11 -4.41 16.38 -15.22
C LEU A 11 -5.80 16.03 -15.75
N ARG A 12 -6.80 16.20 -14.88
CA ARG A 12 -8.25 16.02 -15.09
C ARG A 12 -8.81 16.45 -16.45
N ALA A 13 -8.19 17.43 -17.12
CA ALA A 13 -8.59 17.95 -18.43
C ALA A 13 -8.08 17.10 -19.62
N ASP A 14 -6.87 16.53 -19.54
CA ASP A 14 -6.31 15.67 -20.59
C ASP A 14 -6.93 14.27 -20.56
N LEU A 15 -7.32 13.80 -19.38
CA LEU A 15 -7.88 12.46 -19.19
C LEU A 15 -9.21 12.30 -19.94
N ASN A 16 -10.10 13.30 -19.88
CA ASN A 16 -11.36 13.28 -20.64
C ASN A 16 -11.09 13.26 -22.16
N ALA A 17 -10.19 14.11 -22.66
CA ALA A 17 -9.84 14.14 -24.09
C ALA A 17 -9.13 12.87 -24.59
N MET A 18 -8.45 12.14 -23.69
CA MET A 18 -7.87 10.83 -24.00
C MET A 18 -8.91 9.70 -23.90
N LEU A 19 -9.86 9.76 -22.96
CA LEU A 19 -10.97 8.80 -22.88
C LEU A 19 -11.88 8.89 -24.11
N ASP A 20 -12.13 10.09 -24.62
CA ASP A 20 -12.91 10.32 -25.86
C ASP A 20 -12.24 9.70 -27.11
N ARG A 21 -10.95 9.37 -27.04
CA ARG A 21 -10.17 8.75 -28.13
C ARG A 21 -9.99 7.25 -27.97
N LEU A 22 -10.48 6.67 -26.87
CA LEU A 22 -10.39 5.24 -26.60
C LEU A 22 -11.69 4.56 -27.02
N GLU A 23 -11.58 3.44 -27.75
CA GLU A 23 -12.74 2.68 -28.23
C GLU A 23 -13.55 2.04 -27.07
N ALA A 24 -12.92 1.76 -25.92
CA ALA A 24 -13.57 1.21 -24.73
C ALA A 24 -13.01 1.82 -23.42
N PRO A 25 -13.41 3.06 -23.05
CA PRO A 25 -12.89 3.76 -21.88
C PRO A 25 -13.24 3.08 -20.54
N GLU A 26 -14.39 2.42 -20.46
CA GLU A 26 -14.87 1.71 -19.27
C GLU A 26 -13.95 0.55 -18.88
N LEU A 27 -13.51 -0.26 -19.84
CA LEU A 27 -12.61 -1.39 -19.62
C LEU A 27 -11.25 -0.92 -19.08
N VAL A 28 -10.73 0.19 -19.62
CA VAL A 28 -9.45 0.78 -19.18
C VAL A 28 -9.57 1.31 -17.75
N LEU A 29 -10.69 1.95 -17.41
CA LEU A 29 -10.95 2.43 -16.04
C LEU A 29 -11.10 1.28 -15.04
N ALA A 30 -11.85 0.24 -15.39
CA ALA A 30 -12.02 -0.94 -14.53
C ALA A 30 -10.69 -1.66 -14.27
N GLN A 31 -9.86 -1.82 -15.30
CA GLN A 31 -8.51 -2.37 -15.17
C GLN A 31 -7.61 -1.48 -14.31
N ALA A 32 -7.68 -0.15 -14.47
CA ALA A 32 -6.93 0.81 -13.66
C ALA A 32 -7.27 0.73 -12.17
N VAL A 33 -8.57 0.62 -11.86
CA VAL A 33 -9.06 0.45 -10.48
C VAL A 33 -8.48 -0.83 -9.88
N ARG A 34 -8.55 -1.96 -10.59
CA ARG A 34 -7.98 -3.24 -10.12
C ARG A 34 -6.48 -3.18 -9.85
N GLU A 35 -5.71 -2.57 -10.76
CA GLU A 35 -4.25 -2.43 -10.59
C GLU A 35 -3.91 -1.54 -9.39
N MET A 36 -4.68 -0.47 -9.16
CA MET A 36 -4.50 0.42 -8.02
C MET A 36 -4.90 -0.24 -6.69
N GLU A 37 -5.98 -1.03 -6.67
CA GLU A 37 -6.38 -1.83 -5.50
C GLU A 37 -5.31 -2.87 -5.13
N GLN A 38 -4.71 -3.53 -6.13
CA GLN A 38 -3.59 -4.45 -5.91
C GLN A 38 -2.36 -3.74 -5.33
N ALA A 39 -2.01 -2.56 -5.86
CA ALA A 39 -0.92 -1.75 -5.33
C ALA A 39 -1.18 -1.29 -3.89
N GLN A 40 -2.43 -0.90 -3.60
CA GLN A 40 -2.88 -0.51 -2.26
C GLN A 40 -2.77 -1.70 -1.29
N ALA A 41 -3.18 -2.91 -1.69
CA ALA A 41 -3.06 -4.11 -0.87
C ALA A 41 -1.60 -4.43 -0.52
N LEU A 42 -0.67 -4.24 -1.46
CA LEU A 42 0.77 -4.42 -1.23
C LEU A 42 1.32 -3.39 -0.24
N GLU A 43 0.95 -2.11 -0.38
CA GLU A 43 1.35 -1.06 0.56
C GLU A 43 0.72 -1.26 1.95
N GLN A 44 -0.53 -1.72 2.05
CA GLN A 44 -1.13 -2.11 3.33
C GLN A 44 -0.40 -3.28 4.00
N ALA A 45 0.00 -4.29 3.23
CA ALA A 45 0.79 -5.40 3.76
C ALA A 45 2.17 -4.92 4.25
N ARG A 46 2.79 -3.96 3.54
CA ARG A 46 4.02 -3.30 3.98
C ARG A 46 3.81 -2.51 5.27
N LEU A 47 2.72 -1.76 5.38
CA LEU A 47 2.38 -1.00 6.59
C LEU A 47 2.26 -1.92 7.80
N ARG A 48 1.55 -3.05 7.66
CA ARG A 48 1.41 -4.05 8.74
C ARG A 48 2.76 -4.62 9.19
N ARG A 49 3.70 -4.83 8.27
CA ARG A 49 5.06 -5.28 8.61
C ARG A 49 5.81 -4.23 9.43
N LEU A 50 5.74 -2.96 9.00
CA LEU A 50 6.35 -1.84 9.74
C LEU A 50 5.75 -1.71 11.15
N GLU A 51 4.43 -1.87 11.30
CA GLU A 51 3.75 -1.84 12.60
C GLU A 51 4.20 -2.99 13.52
N GLN A 52 4.37 -4.20 12.98
CA GLN A 52 4.90 -5.33 13.75
C GLN A 52 6.35 -5.11 14.18
N GLU A 53 7.18 -4.52 13.32
CA GLU A 53 8.55 -4.14 13.65
C GLU A 53 8.59 -3.05 14.73
N ALA A 54 7.72 -2.04 14.64
CA ALA A 54 7.60 -1.00 15.66
C ALA A 54 7.23 -1.59 17.03
N ALA A 55 6.22 -2.46 17.08
CA ALA A 55 5.82 -3.12 18.34
C ALA A 55 6.94 -3.96 18.96
N ARG A 56 7.74 -4.66 18.13
CA ARG A 56 8.92 -5.40 18.60
C ARG A 56 10.02 -4.48 19.13
N ASN A 57 10.22 -3.33 18.48
CA ASN A 57 11.19 -2.34 18.93
C ASN A 57 10.77 -1.70 20.25
N GLU A 58 9.48 -1.38 20.42
CA GLU A 58 8.92 -0.86 21.68
C GLU A 58 9.11 -1.84 22.83
N GLN A 59 8.85 -3.13 22.62
CA GLN A 59 9.10 -4.17 23.63
C GLN A 59 10.58 -4.23 24.03
N ARG A 60 11.49 -4.21 23.05
CA ARG A 60 12.94 -4.20 23.31
C ARG A 60 13.41 -2.93 24.02
N GLN A 61 12.83 -1.77 23.69
CA GLN A 61 13.12 -0.51 24.37
C GLN A 61 12.75 -0.62 25.85
N ALA A 62 11.53 -1.06 26.14
CA ALA A 62 11.06 -1.24 27.51
C ALA A 62 11.94 -2.22 28.32
N GLU A 63 12.38 -3.32 27.72
CA GLU A 63 13.30 -4.27 28.37
C GLU A 63 14.66 -3.63 28.70
N ILE A 64 15.22 -2.83 27.79
CA ILE A 64 16.51 -2.16 28.01
C ILE A 64 16.36 -1.05 29.06
N GLU A 65 15.27 -0.29 29.02
CA GLU A 65 14.96 0.75 30.00
C GLU A 65 14.80 0.16 31.41
N GLN A 66 14.13 -0.99 31.54
CA GLN A 66 14.02 -1.69 32.81
C GLN A 66 15.39 -2.13 33.35
N ARG A 67 16.26 -2.67 32.47
CA ARG A 67 17.63 -3.04 32.85
C ARG A 67 18.47 -1.83 33.24
N LEU A 68 18.27 -0.69 32.56
CA LEU A 68 18.94 0.56 32.90
C LEU A 68 18.53 1.07 34.28
N ALA A 69 17.24 0.97 34.63
CA ALA A 69 16.78 1.28 35.98
C ALA A 69 17.44 0.35 37.03
N GLN A 70 17.47 -0.96 36.78
CA GLN A 70 18.16 -1.90 37.68
C GLN A 70 19.66 -1.61 37.83
N HIS A 71 20.33 -1.20 36.74
CA HIS A 71 21.73 -0.79 36.79
C HIS A 71 21.92 0.53 37.52
N GLN A 72 20.94 1.44 37.47
CA GLN A 72 20.98 2.68 38.22
C GLN A 72 20.86 2.41 39.72
N ASP A 73 19.89 1.61 40.14
CA ASP A 73 19.71 1.24 41.55
C ASP A 73 20.97 0.53 42.10
N ALA A 74 21.47 -0.46 41.35
CA ALA A 74 22.68 -1.18 41.73
C ALA A 74 23.92 -0.27 41.79
N LEU A 75 24.01 0.75 40.93
CA LEU A 75 25.10 1.73 40.96
C LEU A 75 25.02 2.58 42.23
N GLU A 76 23.82 3.04 42.61
CA GLU A 76 23.59 3.80 43.83
C GLU A 76 23.98 2.98 45.07
N ASP A 77 23.60 1.70 45.13
CA ASP A 77 24.00 0.78 46.20
C ASP A 77 25.53 0.61 46.28
N CYS A 78 26.19 0.42 45.14
CA CYS A 78 27.64 0.25 45.09
C CYS A 78 28.38 1.51 45.57
N LEU A 79 27.89 2.69 45.19
CA LEU A 79 28.46 3.97 45.60
C LEU A 79 28.22 4.23 47.09
N ALA A 80 27.03 3.91 47.61
CA ALA A 80 26.72 4.00 49.03
C ALA A 80 27.60 3.05 49.87
N ALA A 81 27.93 1.87 49.34
CA ALA A 81 28.83 0.90 49.96
C ALA A 81 30.33 1.23 49.80
N GLY A 82 30.69 2.29 49.05
CA GLY A 82 32.09 2.67 48.77
C GLY A 82 32.85 1.66 47.90
N GLN A 83 32.15 0.82 47.15
CA GLN A 83 32.74 -0.22 46.30
C GLN A 83 32.98 0.29 44.88
N ASP A 84 33.97 1.16 44.73
CA ASP A 84 34.25 1.86 43.46
C ASP A 84 34.54 0.92 42.28
N ASP A 85 35.21 -0.21 42.51
CA ASP A 85 35.50 -1.19 41.45
C ASP A 85 34.23 -1.85 40.91
N LEU A 86 33.28 -2.16 41.80
CA LEU A 86 31.98 -2.71 41.41
C LEU A 86 31.11 -1.64 40.74
N ALA A 87 31.11 -0.41 41.27
CA ALA A 87 30.43 0.74 40.69
C ALA A 87 30.91 1.01 39.26
N ARG A 88 32.22 0.94 39.00
CA ARG A 88 32.79 1.08 37.64
C ARG A 88 32.30 0.00 36.68
N ALA A 89 32.17 -1.24 37.15
CA ALA A 89 31.66 -2.34 36.33
C ALA A 89 30.17 -2.17 36.00
N VAL A 90 29.34 -1.76 36.97
CA VAL A 90 27.92 -1.46 36.76
C VAL A 90 27.76 -0.26 35.82
N LEU A 91 28.52 0.80 36.02
CA LEU A 91 28.51 1.99 35.17
C LEU A 91 28.88 1.66 33.72
N ARG A 92 29.88 0.80 33.48
CA ARG A 92 30.22 0.33 32.13
C ARG A 92 29.03 -0.35 31.46
N ARG A 93 28.36 -1.27 32.16
CA ARG A 93 27.17 -1.97 31.63
C ARG A 93 26.01 -1.02 31.37
N LYS A 94 25.80 -0.04 32.25
CA LYS A 94 24.80 1.02 32.05
C LYS A 94 25.07 1.82 30.79
N LEU A 95 26.29 2.32 30.59
CA LEU A 95 26.68 3.08 29.40
C LEU A 95 26.55 2.25 28.10
N GLU A 96 26.85 0.95 28.16
CA GLU A 96 26.64 0.03 27.02
C GLU A 96 25.16 -0.12 26.68
N ALA A 97 24.30 -0.28 27.70
CA ALA A 97 22.85 -0.36 27.54
C ALA A 97 22.25 0.97 27.04
N GLU A 98 22.70 2.13 27.53
CA GLU A 98 22.28 3.45 27.04
C GLU A 98 22.62 3.63 25.56
N ARG A 99 23.83 3.22 25.13
CA ARG A 99 24.22 3.23 23.72
C ARG A 99 23.38 2.30 22.87
N ALA A 100 23.02 1.13 23.40
CA ALA A 100 22.13 0.19 22.71
C ALA A 100 20.73 0.79 22.55
N LEU A 101 20.19 1.41 23.61
CA LEU A 101 18.90 2.10 23.59
C LEU A 101 18.90 3.25 22.58
N ALA A 102 19.96 4.07 22.55
CA ALA A 102 20.08 5.17 21.60
C ALA A 102 20.03 4.69 20.13
N ARG A 103 20.74 3.60 19.81
CA ARG A 103 20.68 2.97 18.47
C ARG A 103 19.29 2.43 18.15
N LEU A 104 18.63 1.82 19.14
CA LEU A 104 17.28 1.28 18.97
C LEU A 104 16.26 2.40 18.73
N ASN A 105 16.38 3.51 19.46
CA ASN A 105 15.54 4.70 19.29
C ASN A 105 15.71 5.31 17.90
N GLN A 106 16.95 5.40 17.40
CA GLN A 106 17.19 5.86 16.03
C GLN A 106 16.49 4.97 15.00
N SER A 107 16.59 3.64 15.16
CA SER A 107 15.90 2.69 14.27
C SER A 107 14.37 2.79 14.38
N ALA A 108 13.84 3.01 15.59
CA ALA A 108 12.41 3.22 15.80
C ALA A 108 11.92 4.51 15.12
N ASP A 109 12.70 5.60 15.19
CA ASP A 109 12.38 6.86 14.49
C ASP A 109 12.36 6.69 12.97
N GLU A 110 13.32 5.95 12.42
CA GLU A 110 13.36 5.63 10.99
C GLU A 110 12.14 4.79 10.57
N ASN A 111 11.77 3.79 11.36
CA ASN A 111 10.58 2.96 11.13
C ASN A 111 9.30 3.81 11.19
N ASN A 112 9.17 4.68 12.20
CA ASN A 112 8.04 5.60 12.34
C ASN A 112 7.91 6.55 11.14
N ARG A 113 9.03 7.10 10.66
CA ARG A 113 9.04 7.92 9.43
C ARG A 113 8.57 7.13 8.22
N ALA A 114 9.05 5.89 8.05
CA ALA A 114 8.62 5.01 6.97
C ALA A 114 7.11 4.69 7.07
N ARG A 115 6.60 4.45 8.28
CA ARG A 115 5.18 4.21 8.56
C ARG A 115 4.32 5.40 8.16
N THR A 116 4.67 6.60 8.62
CA THR A 116 3.94 7.84 8.30
C THR A 116 3.94 8.12 6.79
N GLN A 117 5.07 7.89 6.10
CA GLN A 117 5.13 8.01 4.65
C GLN A 117 4.26 6.99 3.93
N CYS A 118 4.23 5.74 4.39
CA CYS A 118 3.39 4.69 3.82
C CYS A 118 1.90 5.00 4.03
N GLN A 119 1.51 5.46 5.23
CA GLN A 119 0.14 5.90 5.54
C GLN A 119 -0.29 7.09 4.68
N ALA A 120 0.58 8.09 4.48
CA ALA A 120 0.29 9.23 3.61
C ALA A 120 0.12 8.81 2.13
N ARG A 121 0.91 7.84 1.66
CA ARG A 121 0.75 7.30 0.30
C ARG A 121 -0.54 6.51 0.16
N LEU A 122 -0.93 5.74 1.17
CA LEU A 122 -2.18 4.99 1.18
C LEU A 122 -3.39 5.95 1.14
N SER A 123 -3.41 7.00 1.96
CA SER A 123 -4.51 7.96 1.94
C SER A 123 -4.62 8.71 0.62
N GLU A 124 -3.48 9.03 -0.02
CA GLU A 124 -3.47 9.61 -1.37
C GLU A 124 -3.99 8.62 -2.42
N GLN A 125 -3.59 7.35 -2.34
CA GLN A 125 -4.09 6.29 -3.23
C GLN A 125 -5.59 6.06 -3.05
N ASP A 126 -6.11 6.09 -1.82
CA ASP A 126 -7.52 5.94 -1.50
C ASP A 126 -8.36 7.06 -2.13
N ASN A 127 -7.91 8.31 -1.98
CA ASN A 127 -8.58 9.46 -2.59
C ASN A 127 -8.61 9.35 -4.12
N ARG A 128 -7.52 8.88 -4.74
CA ARG A 128 -7.43 8.68 -6.19
C ARG A 128 -8.32 7.54 -6.67
N LEU A 129 -8.34 6.42 -5.95
CA LEU A 129 -9.23 5.29 -6.24
C LEU A 129 -10.70 5.70 -6.16
N ASN A 130 -11.07 6.51 -5.16
CA ASN A 130 -12.44 7.01 -5.03
C ASN A 130 -12.82 7.94 -6.19
N ASP A 131 -11.92 8.81 -6.66
CA ASP A 131 -12.18 9.64 -7.86
C ASP A 131 -12.34 8.79 -9.11
N LEU A 132 -11.50 7.76 -9.31
CA LEU A 132 -11.61 6.85 -10.44
C LEU A 132 -12.89 6.02 -10.42
N ARG A 133 -13.29 5.50 -9.25
CA ARG A 133 -14.55 4.77 -9.07
C ARG A 133 -15.76 5.66 -9.35
N ALA A 134 -15.75 6.90 -8.84
CA ALA A 134 -16.82 7.86 -9.09
C ALA A 134 -16.95 8.18 -10.59
N ARG A 135 -15.83 8.29 -11.31
CA ARG A 135 -15.82 8.48 -12.77
C ARG A 135 -16.33 7.26 -13.52
N ALA A 136 -15.86 6.06 -13.17
CA ALA A 136 -16.30 4.82 -13.80
C ALA A 136 -17.83 4.64 -13.68
N ALA A 137 -18.40 4.95 -12.51
CA ALA A 137 -19.84 4.89 -12.29
C ALA A 137 -20.65 5.83 -13.20
N VAL A 138 -20.11 7.02 -13.53
CA VAL A 138 -20.76 7.96 -14.47
C VAL A 138 -20.80 7.37 -15.89
N PHE A 139 -19.70 6.77 -16.35
CA PHE A 139 -19.65 6.14 -17.68
C PHE A 139 -20.59 4.93 -17.77
N GLU A 140 -20.63 4.06 -16.74
CA GLU A 140 -21.58 2.95 -16.69
C GLU A 140 -23.05 3.44 -16.76
N THR A 141 -23.38 4.53 -16.08
CA THR A 141 -24.72 5.13 -16.18
C THR A 141 -25.01 5.72 -17.57
N ASP A 142 -24.04 6.38 -18.21
CA ASP A 142 -24.21 6.93 -19.56
C ASP A 142 -24.36 5.83 -20.63
N ALA A 143 -23.59 4.75 -20.55
CA ALA A 143 -23.73 3.59 -21.45
C ALA A 143 -25.08 2.88 -21.29
N SER A 144 -25.58 2.74 -20.06
CA SER A 144 -26.90 2.18 -19.80
C SER A 144 -28.07 3.07 -20.28
N ASN A 145 -27.83 4.38 -20.45
CA ASN A 145 -28.81 5.33 -20.97
C ASN A 145 -28.83 5.37 -22.52
N ILE A 146 -27.82 4.80 -23.19
CA ILE A 146 -27.73 4.73 -24.67
C ILE A 146 -28.22 3.37 -25.20
N GLY A 147 -28.24 2.31 -24.39
CA GLY A 147 -28.68 0.95 -24.78
C GLY A 147 -30.18 0.66 -24.62
N GLY A 148 -31.02 1.69 -24.47
CA GLY A 148 -32.42 1.59 -24.09
C GLY A 148 -33.45 1.71 -25.22
N GLU A 149 -33.18 1.20 -26.42
CA GLU A 149 -34.24 0.99 -27.43
C GLU A 149 -34.10 -0.42 -28.06
N ASP A 150 -35.09 -1.26 -27.75
CA ASP A 150 -35.58 -2.45 -28.45
C ASP A 150 -34.61 -3.60 -28.77
N VAL A 151 -34.65 -4.68 -27.97
CA VAL A 151 -34.54 -6.03 -28.55
C VAL A 151 -35.48 -7.02 -27.87
N ASP A 152 -36.34 -7.58 -28.72
CA ASP A 152 -37.45 -8.47 -28.44
C ASP A 152 -37.06 -9.78 -27.73
N PHE A 153 -37.99 -10.20 -26.89
CA PHE A 153 -38.05 -11.45 -26.13
C PHE A 153 -38.22 -12.66 -27.06
N ALA A 154 -37.17 -13.44 -27.30
CA ALA A 154 -37.33 -14.81 -27.80
C ALA A 154 -36.14 -15.73 -27.51
N SER A 155 -36.48 -16.90 -26.95
CA SER A 155 -35.74 -18.18 -27.02
C SER A 155 -34.63 -18.44 -25.99
N ALA A 156 -35.06 -18.90 -24.82
CA ALA A 156 -34.29 -19.78 -23.95
C ALA A 156 -34.20 -21.19 -24.57
N ALA A 157 -32.99 -21.62 -24.99
CA ALA A 157 -32.56 -23.03 -25.05
C ALA A 157 -31.13 -23.17 -25.62
N SER A 158 -30.10 -22.86 -24.83
CA SER A 158 -28.76 -23.48 -24.93
C SER A 158 -27.89 -23.02 -23.77
N ASP A 159 -27.40 -23.99 -22.99
CA ASP A 159 -26.79 -23.82 -21.66
C ASP A 159 -25.29 -23.45 -21.75
N SER A 160 -25.00 -22.39 -22.49
CA SER A 160 -23.71 -21.71 -22.45
C SER A 160 -23.98 -20.24 -22.77
N PRO A 161 -23.55 -19.27 -21.93
CA PRO A 161 -23.76 -17.86 -22.20
C PRO A 161 -23.23 -17.57 -23.62
N PRO A 162 -24.01 -16.90 -24.48
CA PRO A 162 -23.54 -16.56 -25.82
C PRO A 162 -22.26 -15.74 -25.64
N ILE A 163 -21.18 -16.18 -26.28
CA ILE A 163 -19.89 -15.48 -26.25
C ILE A 163 -20.18 -14.06 -26.74
N ARG A 164 -20.07 -13.09 -25.84
CA ARG A 164 -20.38 -11.70 -26.16
C ARG A 164 -19.24 -11.14 -26.99
N ASP A 165 -19.53 -10.19 -27.87
CA ASP A 165 -18.48 -9.50 -28.64
C ASP A 165 -17.41 -8.92 -27.71
N ALA A 166 -17.79 -8.51 -26.50
CA ALA A 166 -16.89 -8.11 -25.42
C ALA A 166 -15.87 -9.20 -25.00
N ASP A 167 -16.29 -10.47 -24.92
CA ASP A 167 -15.41 -11.59 -24.57
C ASP A 167 -14.41 -11.88 -25.70
N ILE A 168 -14.82 -11.65 -26.96
CA ILE A 168 -13.99 -11.81 -28.16
C ILE A 168 -12.94 -10.71 -28.23
N GLU A 169 -13.29 -9.46 -27.91
CA GLU A 169 -12.37 -8.33 -27.91
C GLU A 169 -11.29 -8.45 -26.82
N ILE A 170 -11.68 -8.93 -25.63
CA ILE A 170 -10.73 -9.22 -24.54
C ILE A 170 -9.75 -10.32 -24.97
N ALA A 171 -10.24 -11.39 -25.59
CA ALA A 171 -9.40 -12.47 -26.10
C ALA A 171 -8.47 -11.97 -27.23
N LEU A 172 -8.95 -11.09 -28.10
CA LEU A 172 -8.16 -10.51 -29.20
C LEU A 172 -7.05 -9.59 -28.68
N LEU A 173 -7.34 -8.75 -27.69
CA LEU A 173 -6.35 -7.87 -27.04
C LEU A 173 -5.26 -8.68 -26.32
N GLN A 174 -5.65 -9.78 -25.67
CA GLN A 174 -4.69 -10.69 -25.02
C GLN A 174 -3.84 -11.43 -26.06
N ALA A 175 -4.43 -11.91 -27.16
CA ALA A 175 -3.71 -12.58 -28.24
C ALA A 175 -2.71 -11.67 -28.95
N LYS A 176 -3.09 -10.41 -29.23
CA LYS A 176 -2.19 -9.41 -29.83
C LYS A 176 -0.98 -9.12 -28.94
N ARG A 177 -1.20 -8.99 -27.62
CA ARG A 177 -0.11 -8.80 -26.64
C ARG A 177 0.83 -10.01 -26.56
N GLN A 178 0.31 -11.22 -26.70
CA GLN A 178 1.15 -12.42 -26.72
C GLN A 178 1.98 -12.54 -28.00
N GLN A 179 1.46 -12.09 -29.15
CA GLN A 179 2.26 -12.00 -30.38
C GLN A 179 3.36 -10.94 -30.30
N GLU A 180 3.08 -9.76 -29.75
CA GLU A 180 4.09 -8.71 -29.56
C GLU A 180 5.17 -9.09 -28.54
N ALA A 181 4.86 -9.96 -27.58
CA ALA A 181 5.84 -10.47 -26.61
C ALA A 181 6.69 -11.65 -27.13
N ALA A 182 6.26 -12.28 -28.24
CA ALA A 182 6.94 -13.41 -28.87
C ALA A 182 7.78 -13.02 -30.10
N ALA A 183 7.74 -11.75 -30.52
CA ALA A 183 8.56 -11.14 -31.56
C ALA A 183 9.75 -10.37 -30.95
#